data_AF-A0A164H2C2-F1
#
_entry.id   AF-A0A164H2C2-F1
#
_cell.length_a   1.000
_cell.length_b   1.000
_cell.length_c   1.000
_cell.angle_alpha   90.00
_cell.angle_beta   90.00
_cell.angle_gamma   90.00
#
_symmetry.space_group_name_H-M   'P 1'
#
loop_
_entity.id
_entity.type
_entity.pdbx_description
1 polymer ?
#
loop_
_entity_poly.entity_id
_entity_poly.type
_entity_poly.pdbx_seq_one_letter_code
_entity_poly.pdbx_strand_id
1 'polypeptide(L)'
;MDRANRTASGAPTADARQKFGFSDGSFPIWDQASAEDAINLRHNGHRPPGAVLNHVNRWANAHGNTAVQDQVKMARVRDAKRK
;
A
#
# COMPACT_ATOMS: atom_id res chain seq x y z
N MET A 1 19.83 3.88 0.40
CA MET A 1 19.49 2.84 1.40
C MET A 1 18.72 1.74 0.67
N ASP A 2 19.36 0.59 0.47
CA ASP A 2 18.70 -0.61 -0.08
C ASP A 2 17.61 -1.07 0.88
N ARG A 3 16.34 -0.86 0.51
CA ARG A 3 15.22 -1.48 1.21
C ARG A 3 15.11 -2.89 0.66
N ALA A 4 15.17 -3.92 1.50
CA ALA A 4 15.31 -5.33 1.10
C ALA A 4 14.36 -5.84 -0.01
N ASN A 5 13.22 -5.17 -0.24
CA ASN A 5 12.22 -5.53 -1.25
C ASN A 5 12.13 -4.54 -2.43
N ARG A 6 13.04 -3.57 -2.50
CA ARG A 6 13.06 -2.54 -3.55
C ARG A 6 14.42 -2.40 -4.20
N THR A 7 14.41 -2.08 -5.49
CA THR A 7 15.59 -1.67 -6.25
C THR A 7 16.05 -0.28 -5.78
N ALA A 8 17.27 0.11 -6.16
CA ALA A 8 17.77 1.46 -5.94
C ALA A 8 16.87 2.56 -6.55
N SER A 9 16.08 2.23 -7.58
CA SER A 9 15.09 3.10 -8.20
C SER A 9 13.72 3.12 -7.50
N GLY A 10 13.57 2.40 -6.37
CA GLY A 10 12.32 2.33 -5.59
C GLY A 10 11.28 1.35 -6.15
N ALA A 11 11.57 0.71 -7.27
CA ALA A 11 10.71 -0.32 -7.84
C ALA A 11 10.83 -1.63 -7.04
N PRO A 12 9.85 -2.54 -7.12
CA PRO A 12 9.90 -3.82 -6.41
C PRO A 12 10.98 -4.74 -6.98
N THR A 13 11.72 -5.47 -6.13
CA THR A 13 12.68 -6.49 -6.61
C THR A 13 11.96 -7.68 -7.25
N ALA A 14 12.67 -8.44 -8.10
CA ALA A 14 12.12 -9.64 -8.73
C ALA A 14 11.69 -10.69 -7.69
N ASP A 15 12.47 -10.87 -6.63
CA ASP A 15 12.13 -11.77 -5.51
C ASP A 15 10.85 -11.31 -4.80
N ALA A 16 10.74 -10.00 -4.52
CA ALA A 16 9.53 -9.43 -3.93
C ALA A 16 8.30 -9.57 -4.85
N ARG A 17 8.47 -9.49 -6.16
CA ARG A 17 7.40 -9.77 -7.14
C ARG A 17 7.02 -11.24 -7.19
N GLN A 18 7.97 -12.16 -7.05
CA GLN A 18 7.67 -13.59 -7.07
C GLN A 18 7.01 -14.05 -5.77
N LYS A 19 7.44 -13.49 -4.64
CA LYS A 19 6.96 -13.85 -3.31
C LYS A 19 5.61 -13.21 -2.96
N PHE A 20 5.33 -12.02 -3.50
CA PHE A 20 4.16 -11.21 -3.14
C PHE A 20 3.36 -10.69 -4.33
N GLY A 21 3.79 -10.96 -5.57
CA GLY A 21 3.06 -10.55 -6.76
C GLY A 21 1.85 -11.44 -6.97
N PHE A 22 0.69 -10.82 -7.06
CA PHE A 22 -0.54 -11.49 -7.45
C PHE A 22 -0.98 -10.98 -8.83
N SER A 23 -1.50 -11.90 -9.62
CA SER A 23 -2.08 -11.69 -10.95
C SER A 23 -3.39 -10.91 -10.94
N ASP A 24 -3.89 -10.53 -9.75
CA ASP A 24 -5.25 -10.03 -9.51
C ASP A 24 -5.33 -8.49 -9.31
N GLY A 25 -4.23 -7.79 -9.59
CA GLY A 25 -4.14 -6.34 -9.40
C GLY A 25 -4.04 -5.90 -7.93
N SER A 26 -3.67 -6.79 -7.01
CA SER A 26 -3.27 -6.36 -5.67
C SER A 26 -1.89 -5.68 -5.69
N PHE A 27 -1.82 -4.54 -4.99
CA PHE A 27 -0.58 -3.83 -4.74
C PHE A 27 0.14 -4.46 -3.54
N PRO A 28 1.31 -5.10 -3.73
CA PRO A 28 2.11 -5.60 -2.63
C PRO A 28 2.65 -4.44 -1.77
N ILE A 29 2.59 -4.63 -0.45
CA ILE A 29 3.04 -3.64 0.53
C ILE A 29 4.21 -4.24 1.30
N TRP A 30 5.43 -3.80 0.98
CA TRP A 30 6.64 -4.34 1.60
C TRP A 30 7.16 -3.50 2.75
N ASP A 31 6.91 -2.21 2.67
CA ASP A 31 7.45 -1.20 3.57
C ASP A 31 6.49 -0.01 3.62
N GLN A 32 6.74 0.89 4.57
CA GLN A 32 5.90 2.05 4.78
C GLN A 32 5.69 2.90 3.53
N ALA A 33 6.73 3.10 2.70
CA ALA A 33 6.54 3.91 1.50
C ALA A 33 5.66 3.19 0.46
N SER A 34 5.72 1.86 0.38
CA SER A 34 4.78 1.09 -0.46
C SER A 34 3.34 1.29 -0.01
N ALA A 35 3.13 1.37 1.31
CA ALA A 35 1.84 1.61 1.92
C ALA A 35 1.33 3.02 1.60
N GLU A 36 2.20 4.02 1.70
CA GLU A 36 1.94 5.42 1.32
C GLU A 36 1.59 5.58 -0.16
N ASP A 37 2.39 4.95 -1.05
CA ASP A 37 2.14 4.93 -2.49
C ASP A 37 0.76 4.32 -2.80
N ALA A 38 0.44 3.18 -2.16
CA ALA A 38 -0.85 2.52 -2.33
C ALA A 38 -2.02 3.39 -1.85
N ILE A 39 -1.87 4.13 -0.74
CA ILE A 39 -2.87 5.11 -0.30
C ILE A 39 -3.04 6.19 -1.37
N ASN A 40 -1.97 6.79 -1.87
CA ASN A 40 -2.04 7.90 -2.81
C ASN A 40 -2.63 7.49 -4.17
N LEU A 41 -2.29 6.30 -4.66
CA LEU A 41 -2.71 5.78 -5.96
C LEU A 41 -4.03 4.99 -5.91
N ARG A 42 -4.70 4.90 -4.76
CA ARG A 42 -5.87 4.01 -4.54
C ARG A 42 -7.05 4.21 -5.49
N HIS A 43 -7.15 5.36 -6.16
CA HIS A 43 -8.21 5.68 -7.14
C HIS A 43 -7.80 5.40 -8.59
N ASN A 44 -6.53 5.04 -8.84
CA ASN A 44 -5.95 4.92 -10.17
C ASN A 44 -5.80 3.45 -10.61
N GLY A 45 -6.37 2.51 -9.86
CA GLY A 45 -6.29 1.07 -10.12
C GLY A 45 -7.65 0.42 -10.28
N HIS A 46 -7.63 -0.87 -10.62
CA HIS A 46 -8.84 -1.68 -10.84
C HIS A 46 -9.53 -2.11 -9.54
N ARG A 47 -8.84 -2.02 -8.39
CA ARG A 47 -9.42 -2.35 -7.09
C ARG A 47 -10.19 -1.16 -6.52
N PRO A 48 -11.34 -1.40 -5.86
CA PRO A 48 -12.02 -0.34 -5.13
C PRO A 48 -11.09 0.34 -4.12
N PRO A 49 -11.09 1.69 -4.02
CA PRO A 49 -10.24 2.43 -3.08
C PRO A 49 -10.32 1.91 -1.64
N GLY A 50 -11.52 1.53 -1.18
CA GLY A 50 -11.72 0.95 0.15
C GLY A 50 -11.01 -0.39 0.35
N ALA A 51 -10.93 -1.24 -0.68
CA ALA A 51 -10.22 -2.50 -0.63
C ALA A 51 -8.70 -2.28 -0.53
N VAL A 52 -8.16 -1.26 -1.23
CA VAL A 52 -6.76 -0.84 -1.11
C VAL A 52 -6.47 -0.38 0.31
N LEU A 53 -7.28 0.52 0.88
CA LEU A 53 -7.11 1.01 2.25
C LEU A 53 -7.21 -0.12 3.29
N ASN A 54 -8.08 -1.11 3.08
CA ASN A 54 -8.18 -2.28 3.97
C ASN A 54 -6.93 -3.16 3.91
N HIS A 55 -6.31 -3.29 2.74
CA HIS A 55 -5.06 -4.04 2.57
C HIS A 55 -3.92 -3.33 3.29
N VAL A 56 -3.78 -2.02 3.06
CA VAL A 56 -2.82 -1.14 3.75
C VAL A 56 -2.97 -1.22 5.27
N ASN A 57 -4.19 -1.13 5.78
CA ASN A 57 -4.44 -1.16 7.22
C ASN A 57 -4.09 -2.50 7.85
N ARG A 58 -4.31 -3.63 7.15
CA ARG A 58 -3.90 -4.96 7.63
C ARG A 58 -2.38 -5.06 7.75
N TRP A 59 -1.65 -4.59 6.74
CA TRP A 59 -0.19 -4.53 6.79
C TRP A 59 0.29 -3.65 7.94
N ALA A 60 -0.29 -2.45 8.10
CA ALA A 60 0.09 -1.52 9.16
C ALA A 60 -0.15 -2.08 10.56
N ASN A 61 -1.27 -2.79 10.78
CA ASN A 61 -1.55 -3.49 12.03
C ASN A 61 -0.52 -4.59 12.32
N ALA A 62 -0.16 -5.40 11.32
CA ALA A 62 0.80 -6.49 11.50
C ALA A 62 2.21 -6.00 11.86
N HIS A 63 2.56 -4.76 11.48
CA HIS A 63 3.87 -4.16 11.72
C HIS A 63 3.87 -3.08 12.81
N GLY A 64 2.74 -2.86 13.49
CA GLY A 64 2.60 -1.80 14.51
C GLY A 64 2.85 -0.38 13.96
N ASN A 65 2.64 -0.15 12.66
CA ASN A 65 2.93 1.12 12.01
C ASN A 65 1.75 2.09 12.16
N THR A 66 1.76 2.85 13.25
CA THR A 66 0.70 3.82 13.59
C THR A 66 0.61 4.98 12.59
N ALA A 67 1.73 5.41 12.01
CA ALA A 67 1.75 6.47 11.00
C ALA A 67 0.91 6.11 9.77
N VAL A 68 1.05 4.89 9.25
CA VAL A 68 0.26 4.41 8.12
C VAL A 68 -1.21 4.20 8.51
N GLN A 69 -1.50 3.75 9.74
CA GLN A 69 -2.88 3.64 10.22
C GLN A 69 -3.59 5.00 10.22
N ASP A 70 -2.92 6.06 10.66
CA ASP A 70 -3.49 7.40 10.68
C ASP A 70 -3.68 7.96 9.27
N GLN A 71 -2.74 7.70 8.36
CA GLN A 71 -2.91 8.04 6.94
C GLN A 71 -4.11 7.32 6.31
N VAL A 72 -4.35 6.05 6.64
CA VAL A 72 -5.54 5.31 6.20
C VAL A 72 -6.83 5.96 6.72
N LYS A 73 -6.87 6.32 8.01
CA LYS A 73 -8.04 7.03 8.58
C LYS A 73 -8.31 8.34 7.83
N MET A 74 -7.27 9.14 7.61
CA MET A 74 -7.38 10.41 6.88
C MET A 74 -7.78 10.22 5.41
N ALA A 75 -7.33 9.14 4.76
CA ALA A 75 -7.75 8.80 3.40
C ALA A 75 -9.24 8.44 3.34
N ARG A 76 -9.76 7.68 4.31
CA ARG A 76 -11.20 7.35 4.41
C ARG A 76 -12.05 8.59 4.61
N VAL A 77 -11.63 9.51 5.47
CA VAL A 77 -12.33 10.80 5.66
C VAL A 77 -12.37 11.61 4.37
N ARG A 78 -11.25 11.66 3.63
CA ARG A 78 -11.20 12.33 2.32
C ARG A 78 -12.12 11.68 1.28
N ASP A 79 -12.16 10.35 1.24
CA ASP A 79 -13.03 9.62 0.31
C ASP A 79 -14.51 9.79 0.65
N ALA A 80 -14.86 9.87 1.94
CA ALA A 80 -16.23 10.16 2.37
C ALA A 80 -16.71 11.56 1.96
N LYS A 81 -15.81 12.56 1.95
CA LYS A 81 -16.12 13.93 1.50
C LYS A 81 -16.22 14.09 -0.03
N ARG A 82 -15.78 13.09 -0.80
CA ARG A 82 -15.86 13.07 -2.27
C ARG A 82 -17.20 12.53 -2.79
N LYS A 83 -18.01 11.92 -1.92
CA LYS A 83 -19.39 11.54 -2.21
C LYS A 83 -20.31 12.73 -2.02
#